data_AF-A0A369GH36-F1
#
_entry.id   AF-A0A369GH36-F1
#
_cell.length_a   1.000
_cell.length_b   1.000
_cell.length_c   1.000
_cell.angle_alpha   90.00
_cell.angle_beta   90.00
_cell.angle_gamma   90.00
#
_symmetry.space_group_name_H-M   'P 1'
#
loop_
_entity.id
_entity.type
_entity.pdbx_description
1 polymer ?
#
loop_
_entity_poly.entity_id
_entity_poly.type
_entity_poly.pdbx_seq_one_letter_code
_entity_poly.pdbx_strand_id
1 'polypeptide(L)'
;MSADTTPISPSRFAAALVDLSPGMLHLKLLEIRNSVAHLQYSNDQLKPFAEAETPDQDCVDALRENDVVIDRMAERVALIRVDVERRGLCWSDFNVDDPPPPPDQAEDAAAAAAAAGDDANVPHAAWSDGTFQTGSLTNGEVRLHDASEAPSSHTTEHPAGQNPPPADEHDQGDGGMHL
;
A
#
# COMPACT_ATOMS: atom_id res chain seq x y z
N MET A 1 0.50 -14.64 25.39
CA MET A 1 1.28 -14.28 24.19
C MET A 1 1.21 -15.45 23.22
N SER A 2 0.59 -15.25 22.06
CA SER A 2 0.28 -16.30 21.07
C SER A 2 1.53 -16.67 20.26
N ALA A 3 2.23 -17.73 20.68
CA ALA A 3 3.44 -18.23 20.03
C ALA A 3 3.22 -19.58 19.32
N ASP A 4 2.01 -19.83 18.80
CA ASP A 4 1.63 -21.14 18.23
C ASP A 4 1.10 -21.05 16.78
N THR A 5 1.62 -20.10 16.00
CA THR A 5 1.56 -20.18 14.54
C THR A 5 2.94 -20.53 14.05
N THR A 6 3.20 -21.83 13.88
CA THR A 6 4.41 -22.26 13.19
C THR A 6 4.33 -21.80 11.74
N PRO A 7 5.29 -20.98 11.24
CA PRO A 7 5.26 -20.54 9.86
C PRO A 7 5.29 -21.75 8.91
N ILE A 8 4.50 -21.70 7.83
CA ILE A 8 4.59 -22.70 6.77
C ILE A 8 6.00 -22.69 6.17
N SER A 9 6.61 -23.87 6.02
CA SER A 9 7.95 -23.98 5.45
C SER A 9 7.95 -23.60 3.96
N PRO A 10 9.06 -23.07 3.44
CA PRO A 10 9.17 -22.69 2.03
C PRO A 10 8.83 -23.84 1.08
N SER A 11 9.29 -25.06 1.38
CA SER A 11 9.00 -26.24 0.56
C SER A 11 7.51 -26.61 0.55
N ARG A 12 6.81 -26.47 1.68
CA ARG A 12 5.36 -26.74 1.73
C ARG A 12 4.58 -25.65 1.00
N PHE A 13 5.02 -24.40 1.09
CA PHE A 13 4.45 -23.30 0.32
C PHE A 13 4.60 -23.55 -1.19
N ALA A 14 5.81 -23.88 -1.66
CA ALA A 14 6.07 -24.19 -3.06
C ALA A 14 5.22 -25.35 -3.59
N ALA A 15 5.08 -26.43 -2.80
CA ALA A 15 4.22 -27.56 -3.18
C ALA A 15 2.76 -27.14 -3.38
N ALA A 16 2.26 -26.22 -2.54
CA ALA A 16 0.89 -25.72 -2.66
C ALA A 16 0.66 -24.78 -3.85
N LEU A 17 1.72 -24.13 -4.37
CA LEU A 17 1.60 -23.24 -5.54
C LEU A 17 1.17 -24.02 -6.79
N VAL A 18 1.64 -25.26 -6.95
CA VAL A 18 1.43 -26.09 -8.15
C VAL A 18 -0.04 -26.23 -8.52
N ASP A 19 -0.93 -26.29 -7.53
CA ASP A 19 -2.37 -26.49 -7.72
C ASP A 19 -3.16 -25.19 -7.91
N LEU A 20 -2.54 -24.03 -7.70
CA LEU A 20 -3.19 -22.73 -7.85
C LEU A 20 -3.34 -22.34 -9.33
N SER A 21 -4.45 -21.70 -9.69
CA SER A 21 -4.61 -21.06 -11.00
C SER A 21 -3.76 -19.78 -11.11
N PRO A 22 -3.46 -19.29 -12.32
CA PRO A 22 -2.72 -18.04 -12.50
C PRO A 22 -3.35 -16.84 -11.78
N GLY A 23 -4.68 -16.71 -11.82
CA GLY A 23 -5.39 -15.66 -11.08
C GLY A 23 -5.20 -15.76 -9.57
N MET A 24 -5.18 -16.98 -9.02
CA MET A 24 -4.90 -17.19 -7.59
C MET A 24 -3.45 -16.89 -7.22
N LEU A 25 -2.49 -17.13 -8.12
CA LEU A 25 -1.10 -16.71 -7.92
C LEU A 25 -0.97 -15.19 -7.85
N HIS A 26 -1.72 -14.47 -8.70
CA HIS A 26 -1.76 -13.00 -8.66
C HIS A 26 -2.33 -12.48 -7.35
N LEU A 27 -3.47 -13.02 -6.92
CA LEU A 27 -4.06 -12.67 -5.62
C LEU A 27 -3.11 -12.98 -4.46
N LYS A 28 -2.42 -14.12 -4.50
CA LYS A 28 -1.45 -14.48 -3.46
C LYS A 28 -0.26 -13.53 -3.42
N LEU A 29 0.22 -13.09 -4.58
CA LEU A 29 1.30 -12.11 -4.66
C LEU A 29 0.87 -10.76 -4.08
N LEU A 30 -0.33 -10.27 -4.41
CA LEU A 30 -0.88 -9.04 -3.84
C LEU A 30 -1.05 -9.12 -2.32
N GLU A 31 -1.54 -10.24 -1.80
CA GLU A 31 -1.66 -10.48 -0.36
C GLU A 31 -0.29 -10.37 0.34
N ILE A 32 0.74 -10.97 -0.24
CA ILE A 32 2.10 -10.94 0.31
C ILE A 32 2.67 -9.52 0.23
N ARG A 33 2.53 -8.82 -0.90
CA ARG A 33 2.99 -7.42 -1.05
C ARG A 33 2.32 -6.49 -0.04
N ASN A 34 1.01 -6.63 0.14
CA ASN A 34 0.27 -5.86 1.14
C ASN A 34 0.79 -6.14 2.57
N SER A 35 1.04 -7.42 2.89
CA SER A 35 1.63 -7.80 4.17
C SER A 35 3.01 -7.16 4.39
N VAL A 36 3.87 -7.16 3.37
CA VAL A 36 5.20 -6.52 3.42
C VAL A 36 5.07 -5.01 3.59
N ALA A 37 4.19 -4.34 2.84
CA ALA A 37 3.97 -2.91 2.95
C ALA A 37 3.50 -2.52 4.36
N HIS A 38 2.61 -3.30 4.97
CA HIS A 38 2.17 -3.06 6.35
C HIS A 38 3.31 -3.24 7.36
N LEU A 39 4.18 -4.25 7.20
CA LEU A 39 5.34 -4.44 8.06
C LEU A 39 6.35 -3.31 7.91
N GLN A 40 6.63 -2.86 6.69
CA GLN A 40 7.52 -1.73 6.42
C GLN A 40 6.98 -0.44 7.04
N TYR A 41 5.69 -0.16 6.87
CA TYR A 41 5.04 0.97 7.51
C TYR A 41 5.13 0.89 9.04
N SER A 42 4.86 -0.29 9.63
CA SER A 42 5.04 -0.50 11.07
C SER A 42 6.49 -0.28 11.52
N ASN A 43 7.47 -0.74 10.74
CA ASN A 43 8.88 -0.54 11.04
C ASN A 43 9.24 0.95 11.02
N ASP A 44 8.76 1.70 10.04
CA ASP A 44 8.97 3.15 9.97
C ASP A 44 8.38 3.88 11.19
N GLN A 45 7.25 3.41 11.72
CA GLN A 45 6.67 3.94 12.96
C GLN A 45 7.46 3.59 14.22
N LEU A 46 8.15 2.43 14.25
CA LEU A 46 8.94 1.98 15.40
C LEU A 46 10.34 2.59 15.44
N LYS A 47 10.94 2.91 14.28
CA LYS A 47 12.31 3.47 14.18
C LYS A 47 12.59 4.63 15.15
N PRO A 48 11.72 5.65 15.31
CA PRO A 48 12.00 6.76 16.23
C PRO A 48 12.21 6.34 17.69
N PHE A 49 11.60 5.24 18.12
CA PHE A 49 11.70 4.73 19.49
C PHE A 49 12.88 3.77 19.65
N ALA A 50 13.17 2.98 18.61
CA ALA A 50 14.30 2.06 18.58
C ALA A 50 15.65 2.76 18.39
N GLU A 51 15.67 3.92 17.75
CA GLU A 51 16.88 4.70 17.44
C GLU A 51 17.08 5.92 18.36
N ALA A 52 16.24 6.06 19.39
CA ALA A 52 16.37 7.12 20.39
C ALA A 52 17.70 7.01 21.18
N GLU A 53 18.10 8.10 21.86
CA GLU A 53 19.31 8.11 22.71
C GLU A 53 19.27 7.02 23.80
N THR A 54 18.06 6.72 24.30
CA THR A 54 17.79 5.54 25.12
C THR A 54 16.77 4.66 24.39
N PRO A 55 17.21 3.65 23.63
CA PRO A 55 16.32 2.80 22.82
C PRO A 55 15.28 2.05 23.65
N ASP A 56 14.06 2.00 23.15
CA ASP A 56 13.06 1.04 23.64
C ASP A 56 13.39 -0.36 23.10
N GLN A 57 13.75 -1.27 24.01
CA GLN A 57 14.17 -2.63 23.67
C GLN A 57 13.05 -3.43 23.01
N ASP A 58 11.80 -3.21 23.39
CA ASP A 58 10.65 -3.91 22.78
C ASP A 58 10.49 -3.47 21.32
N CYS A 59 10.72 -2.18 21.03
CA CYS A 59 10.71 -1.66 19.66
C CYS A 59 11.87 -2.22 18.82
N VAL A 60 13.07 -2.34 19.41
CA VAL A 60 14.24 -2.95 18.74
C VAL A 60 13.99 -4.42 18.40
N ASP A 61 13.41 -5.17 19.32
CA ASP A 61 13.13 -6.59 19.12
C ASP A 61 11.99 -6.80 18.12
N ALA A 62 10.94 -5.96 18.16
CA ALA A 62 9.87 -5.98 17.18
C ALA A 62 10.35 -5.68 15.75
N LEU A 63 11.25 -4.70 15.57
CA LEU A 63 11.89 -4.43 14.28
C LEU A 63 12.63 -5.66 13.75
N ARG A 64 13.44 -6.29 14.60
CA ARG A 64 14.20 -7.49 14.22
C ARG A 64 13.28 -8.65 13.84
N GLU A 65 12.19 -8.86 14.56
CA GLU A 65 11.22 -9.91 14.25
C GLU A 65 10.49 -9.62 12.92
N ASN A 66 10.06 -8.38 12.71
CA ASN A 66 9.41 -7.96 11.48
C ASN A 66 10.31 -8.15 10.26
N ASP A 67 11.61 -7.81 10.36
CA ASP A 67 12.57 -8.02 9.28
C ASP A 67 12.68 -9.49 8.88
N VAL A 68 12.71 -10.41 9.86
CA VAL A 68 12.69 -11.86 9.61
C VAL A 68 11.40 -12.30 8.90
N VAL A 69 10.26 -11.66 9.20
CA VAL A 69 8.99 -11.93 8.49
C VAL A 69 9.04 -11.39 7.06
N ILE A 70 9.56 -10.19 6.85
CA ILE A 70 9.74 -9.59 5.53
C ILE A 70 10.62 -10.48 4.65
N ASP A 71 11.74 -10.98 5.17
CA ASP A 71 12.64 -11.89 4.44
C ASP A 71 11.91 -13.18 3.99
N ARG A 72 11.10 -13.77 4.87
CA ARG A 72 10.28 -14.95 4.52
C ARG A 72 9.21 -14.63 3.49
N MET A 73 8.63 -13.43 3.53
CA MET A 73 7.67 -12.99 2.52
C MET A 73 8.36 -12.79 1.16
N ALA A 74 9.57 -12.23 1.14
CA ALA A 74 10.38 -12.10 -0.07
C ALA A 74 10.76 -13.47 -0.66
N GLU A 75 11.13 -14.44 0.17
CA GLU A 75 11.36 -15.83 -0.26
C GLU A 75 10.11 -16.43 -0.94
N ARG A 76 8.92 -16.17 -0.37
CA ARG A 76 7.66 -16.63 -0.98
C ARG A 76 7.38 -15.96 -2.32
N VAL A 77 7.68 -14.67 -2.47
CA VAL A 77 7.58 -13.98 -3.77
C VAL A 77 8.50 -14.64 -4.79
N ALA A 78 9.75 -14.96 -4.41
CA ALA A 78 10.69 -15.66 -5.29
C ALA A 78 10.17 -17.05 -5.71
N LEU A 79 9.54 -17.80 -4.80
CA LEU A 79 8.91 -19.09 -5.14
C LEU A 79 7.72 -18.95 -6.10
N ILE A 80 6.91 -17.90 -5.95
CA ILE A 80 5.83 -17.60 -6.91
C ILE A 80 6.43 -17.29 -8.28
N ARG A 81 7.48 -16.46 -8.34
CA ARG A 81 8.17 -16.15 -9.60
C ARG A 81 8.67 -17.40 -10.31
N VAL A 82 9.37 -18.28 -9.60
CA VAL A 82 9.85 -19.55 -10.16
C VAL A 82 8.69 -20.39 -10.70
N ASP A 83 7.56 -20.44 -9.99
CA ASP A 83 6.40 -21.21 -10.43
C ASP A 83 5.69 -20.60 -11.65
N VAL A 84 5.61 -19.27 -11.74
CA VAL A 84 5.11 -18.53 -12.90
C VAL A 84 5.98 -18.82 -14.13
N GLU A 85 7.30 -18.68 -13.99
CA GLU A 85 8.26 -18.93 -15.07
C GLU A 85 8.25 -20.41 -15.50
N ARG A 86 8.13 -21.35 -14.55
CA ARG A 86 7.99 -22.80 -14.81
C ARG A 86 6.76 -23.13 -15.65
N ARG A 87 5.69 -22.34 -15.55
CA ARG A 87 4.46 -22.50 -16.35
C ARG A 87 4.55 -21.81 -17.72
N GLY A 88 5.65 -21.16 -18.03
CA GLY A 88 5.84 -20.39 -19.27
C GLY A 88 5.09 -19.05 -19.28
N LEU A 89 4.70 -18.54 -18.12
CA LEU A 89 4.05 -17.24 -17.97
C LEU A 89 5.11 -16.14 -17.78
N CYS A 90 4.80 -14.92 -18.21
CA CYS A 90 5.68 -13.77 -18.04
C CYS A 90 5.59 -13.24 -16.60
N TRP A 91 6.73 -13.11 -15.90
CA TRP A 91 6.76 -12.53 -14.56
C TRP A 91 6.33 -11.07 -14.54
N SER A 92 6.60 -10.31 -15.60
CA SER A 92 6.26 -8.88 -15.68
C SER A 92 4.75 -8.65 -15.55
N ASP A 93 3.91 -9.57 -16.02
CA ASP A 93 2.45 -9.51 -15.89
C ASP A 93 1.99 -9.61 -14.42
N PHE A 94 2.84 -10.13 -13.54
CA PHE A 94 2.61 -10.23 -12.10
C PHE A 94 3.31 -9.09 -11.33
N ASN A 95 4.21 -8.34 -11.98
CA ASN A 95 5.08 -7.36 -11.35
C ASN A 95 4.84 -5.92 -11.82
N VAL A 96 3.57 -5.58 -12.04
CA VAL A 96 3.14 -4.27 -12.58
C VAL A 96 3.51 -3.08 -11.69
N ASP A 97 3.67 -3.32 -10.38
CA ASP A 97 4.02 -2.26 -9.42
C ASP A 97 5.53 -1.94 -9.36
N ASP A 98 6.36 -2.78 -9.96
CA ASP A 98 7.82 -2.63 -9.90
C ASP A 98 8.26 -1.73 -11.07
N PRO A 99 8.95 -0.60 -10.80
CA PRO A 99 9.40 0.25 -11.87
C PRO A 99 10.31 -0.54 -12.82
N PRO A 100 10.20 -0.33 -14.15
CA PRO A 100 11.05 -1.03 -15.10
C PRO A 100 12.54 -0.77 -14.75
N PRO A 101 13.41 -1.77 -14.97
CA PRO A 101 14.83 -1.63 -14.67
C PRO A 101 15.42 -0.45 -15.46
N PRO A 102 16.48 0.20 -14.93
CA PRO A 102 17.14 1.31 -15.60
C PRO A 102 17.62 0.90 -17.01
N PRO A 103 17.71 1.87 -17.95
CA PRO A 103 17.88 1.61 -19.39
C PRO A 103 19.09 0.72 -19.74
N ASP A 104 20.12 0.71 -18.90
CA ASP A 104 21.32 -0.11 -19.07
C ASP A 104 21.06 -1.63 -18.94
N GLN A 105 19.88 -2.02 -18.44
CA GLN A 105 19.41 -3.42 -18.34
C GLN A 105 18.16 -3.69 -19.23
N ALA A 106 17.71 -2.71 -20.01
CA ALA A 106 16.49 -2.79 -20.80
C ALA A 106 16.66 -3.56 -22.12
N GLU A 107 17.88 -3.67 -22.65
CA GLU A 107 18.14 -4.31 -23.95
C GLU A 107 17.83 -5.81 -23.95
N ASP A 108 18.01 -6.51 -22.82
CA ASP A 108 17.68 -7.94 -22.68
C ASP A 108 16.18 -8.18 -22.43
N ALA A 109 15.47 -7.21 -21.82
CA ALA A 109 14.05 -7.33 -21.50
C ALA A 109 13.13 -6.94 -22.70
N ALA A 110 13.57 -6.00 -23.54
CA ALA A 110 12.79 -5.49 -24.66
C ALA A 110 12.54 -6.54 -25.76
N ALA A 111 13.45 -7.51 -25.93
CA ALA A 111 13.30 -8.58 -26.91
C ALA A 111 12.16 -9.57 -26.56
N ALA A 112 11.83 -9.71 -25.27
CA ALA A 112 10.73 -10.57 -24.81
C ALA A 112 9.36 -9.87 -24.81
N ALA A 113 9.34 -8.56 -24.54
CA ALA A 113 8.10 -7.78 -24.43
C ALA A 113 7.43 -7.47 -25.79
N ALA A 114 8.20 -7.40 -26.88
CA ALA A 114 7.69 -7.06 -28.21
C ALA A 114 6.75 -8.11 -28.84
N ALA A 115 6.57 -9.27 -28.19
CA ALA A 115 5.66 -10.34 -28.64
C ALA A 115 4.30 -10.37 -27.91
N ALA A 116 4.11 -9.61 -26.83
CA ALA A 116 2.89 -9.58 -26.05
C ALA A 116 2.10 -8.30 -26.34
N GLY A 117 0.94 -8.46 -26.98
CA GLY A 117 0.09 -7.38 -27.45
C GLY A 117 -0.42 -6.46 -26.33
N ASP A 118 -0.51 -5.20 -26.73
CA ASP A 118 -1.10 -4.02 -26.10
C ASP A 118 -2.54 -4.24 -25.62
N ASP A 119 -2.78 -4.31 -24.30
CA ASP A 119 -4.10 -4.03 -23.68
C ASP A 119 -4.07 -3.93 -22.13
N ALA A 120 -3.09 -3.23 -21.54
CA ALA A 120 -2.91 -3.19 -20.08
C ALA A 120 -3.55 -1.98 -19.35
N ASN A 121 -4.34 -1.14 -20.04
CA ASN A 121 -4.92 0.07 -19.43
C ASN A 121 -6.41 0.29 -19.74
N VAL A 122 -7.15 -0.77 -20.08
CA VAL A 122 -8.61 -0.67 -20.24
C VAL A 122 -9.26 -1.03 -18.90
N PRO A 123 -9.96 -0.10 -18.22
CA PRO A 123 -10.77 -0.46 -17.06
C PRO A 123 -11.74 -1.57 -17.45
N HIS A 124 -11.77 -2.65 -16.67
CA HIS A 124 -12.63 -3.81 -16.93
C HIS A 124 -14.07 -3.36 -17.18
N ALA A 125 -14.71 -3.87 -18.24
CA ALA A 125 -16.08 -3.52 -18.62
C ALA A 125 -17.09 -3.56 -17.44
N ALA A 126 -16.83 -4.42 -16.45
CA ALA A 126 -17.65 -4.54 -15.24
C ALA A 126 -17.68 -3.28 -14.34
N TRP A 127 -16.72 -2.38 -14.48
CA TRP A 127 -16.67 -1.07 -13.79
C TRP A 127 -17.50 -0.01 -14.52
N SER A 128 -17.73 -0.17 -15.83
CA SER A 128 -18.48 0.77 -16.67
C SER A 128 -19.91 0.31 -16.97
N ASP A 129 -20.23 -0.97 -16.78
CA ASP A 129 -21.55 -1.55 -17.08
C ASP A 129 -22.53 -1.52 -15.89
N GLY A 130 -22.09 -0.99 -14.74
CA GLY A 130 -22.89 -0.89 -13.52
C GLY A 130 -22.98 -2.18 -12.70
N THR A 131 -22.24 -3.24 -13.05
CA THR A 131 -22.21 -4.49 -12.27
C THR A 131 -21.56 -4.29 -10.90
N PHE A 132 -20.53 -3.45 -10.80
CA PHE A 132 -19.89 -3.08 -9.54
C PHE A 132 -20.21 -1.63 -9.17
N GLN A 133 -20.77 -1.43 -7.97
CA GLN A 133 -21.02 -0.10 -7.39
C GLN A 133 -20.09 0.12 -6.20
N THR A 134 -19.39 1.26 -6.18
CA THR A 134 -18.53 1.65 -5.06
C THR A 134 -19.29 2.55 -4.10
N GLY A 135 -19.29 2.22 -2.81
CA GLY A 135 -19.92 3.02 -1.77
C GLY A 135 -18.98 3.37 -0.63
N SER A 136 -19.28 4.45 0.11
CA SER A 136 -18.64 4.77 1.38
C SER A 136 -19.52 4.32 2.54
N LEU A 137 -18.92 3.66 3.54
CA LEU A 137 -19.58 3.33 4.81
C LEU A 137 -19.07 4.27 5.89
N THR A 138 -19.93 5.15 6.39
CA THR A 138 -19.62 6.05 7.51
C THR A 138 -20.70 5.97 8.57
N ASN A 139 -20.29 5.71 9.82
CA ASN A 139 -21.18 5.66 10.98
C ASN A 139 -22.38 4.70 10.83
N GLY A 140 -22.19 3.57 10.12
CA GLY A 140 -23.24 2.58 9.86
C GLY A 140 -24.17 2.91 8.68
N GLU A 141 -24.00 4.05 8.02
CA GLU A 141 -24.74 4.43 6.83
C GLU A 141 -23.93 4.10 5.56
N VAL A 142 -24.52 3.29 4.68
CA VAL A 142 -23.94 2.97 3.36
C VAL A 142 -24.42 4.00 2.35
N ARG A 143 -23.51 4.75 1.74
CA ARG A 143 -23.80 5.59 0.56
C ARG A 143 -23.15 4.98 -0.67
N LEU A 144 -23.96 4.56 -1.64
CA LEU A 144 -23.49 4.09 -2.93
C LEU A 144 -23.27 5.29 -3.84
N HIS A 145 -22.11 5.38 -4.49
CA HIS A 145 -21.83 6.39 -5.51
C HIS A 145 -22.33 5.84 -6.86
N ASP A 146 -23.16 6.60 -7.56
CA ASP A 146 -23.59 6.24 -8.90
C ASP A 146 -22.44 6.51 -9.90
N ALA A 147 -22.18 5.56 -10.80
CA ALA A 147 -21.05 5.61 -11.74
C ALA A 147 -21.23 6.68 -12.84
N SER A 148 -22.33 7.44 -12.81
CA SER A 148 -22.62 8.56 -13.72
C SER A 148 -21.98 9.89 -13.28
N GLU A 149 -21.48 10.01 -12.05
CA GLU A 149 -20.69 11.17 -11.63
C GLU A 149 -19.20 10.92 -11.88
N ALA A 150 -18.75 11.32 -13.07
CA ALA A 150 -17.33 11.57 -13.30
C ALA A 150 -16.81 12.54 -12.22
N PRO A 151 -15.63 12.31 -11.62
CA PRO A 151 -15.05 13.25 -10.68
C PRO A 151 -14.69 14.52 -11.43
N SER A 152 -15.52 15.56 -11.30
CA SER A 152 -15.12 16.93 -11.60
C SER A 152 -13.91 17.24 -10.72
N SER A 153 -12.79 17.43 -11.39
CA SER A 153 -11.53 18.00 -10.88
C SER A 153 -11.74 18.85 -9.63
N HIS A 154 -11.18 18.40 -8.50
CA HIS A 154 -11.06 19.23 -7.31
C HIS A 154 -10.26 20.49 -7.69
N THR A 155 -10.97 21.59 -7.89
CA THR A 155 -10.36 22.91 -7.84
C THR A 155 -10.29 23.25 -6.36
N THR A 156 -9.09 23.35 -5.82
CA THR A 156 -8.86 23.90 -4.49
C THR A 156 -9.31 25.36 -4.48
N GLU A 157 -10.56 25.61 -4.11
CA GLU A 157 -11.06 26.94 -3.81
C GLU A 157 -10.69 27.29 -2.37
N HIS A 158 -9.69 28.16 -2.23
CA HIS A 158 -9.40 28.93 -1.02
C HIS A 158 -10.60 29.84 -0.68
N PRO A 159 -11.20 29.78 0.53
CA PRO A 159 -12.04 30.87 1.00
C PRO A 159 -11.16 31.98 1.59
N ALA A 160 -10.88 32.99 0.78
CA ALA A 160 -10.39 34.28 1.25
C ALA A 160 -11.56 35.14 1.77
N GLY A 161 -11.45 35.58 3.03
CA GLY A 161 -11.92 36.89 3.46
C GLY A 161 -13.36 37.00 3.98
N GLN A 162 -13.49 37.05 5.31
CA GLN A 162 -14.45 37.96 5.95
C GLN A 162 -13.84 38.60 7.21
N ASN A 163 -14.13 39.89 7.33
CA ASN A 163 -13.36 40.99 7.93
C ASN A 163 -13.04 40.92 9.45
N PRO A 164 -12.01 41.67 9.89
CA PRO A 164 -11.63 41.82 11.30
C PRO A 164 -12.62 42.71 12.08
N PRO A 165 -12.74 42.54 13.42
CA PRO A 165 -13.51 43.45 14.26
C PRO A 165 -12.81 44.81 14.40
N PRO A 166 -13.55 45.92 14.53
CA PRO A 166 -12.98 47.26 14.66
C PRO A 166 -12.34 47.45 16.04
N ALA A 167 -11.12 47.95 16.03
CA ALA A 167 -10.49 48.64 17.15
C ALA A 167 -10.85 50.12 17.06
N ASP A 168 -11.21 50.72 18.20
CA ASP A 168 -10.98 52.11 18.64
C ASP A 168 -11.81 52.29 19.93
N GLU A 169 -11.40 52.96 21.00
CA GLU A 169 -10.15 53.58 21.46
C GLU A 169 -10.44 54.00 22.92
N HIS A 170 -9.41 54.00 23.78
CA HIS A 170 -9.22 54.80 25.01
C HIS A 170 -10.39 55.08 26.00
N ASP A 171 -10.22 54.69 27.27
CA ASP A 171 -9.90 55.65 28.35
C ASP A 171 -9.45 54.96 29.66
N GLN A 172 -8.73 55.74 30.48
CA GLN A 172 -7.82 55.45 31.59
C GLN A 172 -8.49 55.08 32.93
N GLY A 173 -7.68 54.51 33.83
CA GLY A 173 -7.88 54.55 35.29
C GLY A 173 -7.72 53.20 35.96
N ASP A 174 -6.57 52.95 36.60
CA ASP A 174 -6.46 52.87 38.08
C ASP A 174 -6.95 51.52 38.62
N GLY A 175 -6.14 50.59 39.10
CA GLY A 175 -5.03 50.68 40.05
C GLY A 175 -5.14 49.43 40.95
N GLY A 176 -4.01 48.95 41.48
CA GLY A 176 -4.04 48.02 42.62
C GLY A 176 -3.40 46.65 42.38
N MET A 177 -2.12 46.57 42.77
CA MET A 177 -1.52 45.32 43.26
C MET A 177 -2.30 44.77 44.44
N HIS A 178 -2.39 43.45 44.59
CA HIS A 178 -2.15 42.78 45.88
C HIS A 178 -1.78 41.30 45.68
N LEU A 179 -0.56 41.00 46.10
CA LEU A 179 -0.02 39.80 46.77
C LEU A 179 -0.62 38.43 46.44
#